data_AF-A0A357Y109-F1
#
_entry.id   AF-A0A357Y109-F1
#
_cell.length_a   1.000
_cell.length_b   1.000
_cell.length_c   1.000
_cell.angle_alpha   90.00
_cell.angle_beta   90.00
_cell.angle_gamma   90.00
#
_symmetry.space_group_name_H-M   'P 1'
#
loop_
_entity.id
_entity.type
_entity.pdbx_description
1 polymer ?
#
loop_
_entity_poly.entity_id
_entity_poly.type
_entity_poly.pdbx_seq_one_letter_code
_entity_poly.pdbx_strand_id
1 'polypeptide(L)'
;MAYKELLVDPSLYDLDKPIADITEIRRRNPQRFEMEQLTAVVYADLEQKAAVGYKDVSEAEFWVRGHMPGMPLMPGVLMCEAAAQLTSFAAHWLELMPGTLLGLAGIESVKFRGSVRPGDRLIVQAKMVHWRRMLISAEFLGIVGESVICEGIVKGVPLRVDG
;
A
#
# COMPACT_ATOMS: atom_id res chain seq x y z
N MET A 1 -10.51 -22.25 9.33
CA MET A 1 -9.62 -21.54 8.39
C MET A 1 -8.40 -21.13 9.19
N ALA A 2 -7.19 -21.38 8.71
CA ALA A 2 -5.99 -20.92 9.41
C ALA A 2 -5.95 -19.39 9.39
N TYR A 3 -5.81 -18.76 10.56
CA TYR A 3 -5.49 -17.34 10.64
C TYR A 3 -4.17 -17.13 9.92
N LYS A 4 -4.15 -16.21 8.94
CA LYS A 4 -2.90 -15.87 8.26
C LYS A 4 -2.08 -14.98 9.19
N GLU A 5 -0.81 -15.30 9.36
CA GLU A 5 0.13 -14.49 10.11
C GLU A 5 0.30 -13.13 9.43
N LEU A 6 0.22 -12.06 10.21
CA LEU A 6 0.42 -10.69 9.72
C LEU A 6 1.89 -10.47 9.36
N LEU A 7 2.17 -9.55 8.44
CA LEU A 7 3.54 -9.21 8.05
C LEU A 7 4.25 -8.34 9.08
N VAL A 8 3.47 -7.52 9.79
CA VAL A 8 3.89 -6.63 10.88
C VAL A 8 2.94 -6.81 12.06
N ASP A 9 3.50 -6.98 13.24
CA ASP A 9 2.75 -7.08 14.50
C ASP A 9 2.00 -5.76 14.77
N PRO A 10 0.66 -5.77 14.97
CA PRO A 10 -0.12 -4.57 15.27
C PRO A 10 0.32 -3.78 16.50
N SER A 11 1.01 -4.39 17.45
CA SER A 11 1.56 -3.70 18.63
C SER A 11 2.69 -2.72 18.30
N LEU A 12 3.28 -2.82 17.10
CA LEU A 12 4.39 -1.97 16.66
C LEU A 12 3.94 -0.63 16.07
N TYR A 13 2.64 -0.44 15.84
CA TYR A 13 2.13 0.78 15.21
C TYR A 13 0.80 1.25 15.81
N ASP A 14 0.56 2.54 15.70
CA ASP A 14 -0.65 3.21 16.16
C ASP A 14 -1.30 3.92 14.97
N LEU A 15 -2.52 3.51 14.61
CA LEU A 15 -3.23 4.05 13.45
C LEU A 15 -3.62 5.52 13.59
N ASP A 16 -3.61 6.05 14.82
CA ASP A 16 -3.93 7.44 15.12
C ASP A 16 -2.68 8.33 15.24
N LYS A 17 -1.48 7.76 15.11
CA LYS A 17 -0.20 8.48 15.17
C LYS A 17 0.62 8.26 13.90
N PRO A 18 0.22 8.86 12.76
CA PRO A 18 0.97 8.70 11.52
C PRO A 18 2.38 9.27 11.65
N ILE A 19 3.36 8.53 11.14
CA ILE A 19 4.74 9.02 10.96
C ILE A 19 4.88 9.87 9.70
N ALA A 20 3.96 9.69 8.75
CA ALA A 20 3.85 10.48 7.55
C ALA A 20 2.38 10.63 7.16
N ASP A 21 1.92 11.87 7.10
CA ASP A 21 0.62 12.22 6.56
C ASP A 21 0.66 12.33 5.02
N ILE A 22 -0.45 12.77 4.42
CA ILE A 22 -0.54 12.95 2.99
C ILE A 22 0.50 13.93 2.43
N THR A 23 0.90 14.94 3.21
CA THR A 23 1.91 15.92 2.79
C THR A 23 3.28 15.25 2.68
N GLU A 24 3.65 14.43 3.66
CA GLU A 24 4.91 13.67 3.63
C GLU A 24 4.92 12.57 2.56
N ILE A 25 3.78 11.91 2.34
CA ILE A 25 3.64 10.92 1.26
C ILE A 25 3.88 11.60 -0.09
N ARG A 26 3.25 12.76 -0.34
CA ARG A 26 3.37 13.51 -1.61
C ARG A 26 4.79 13.97 -1.94
N ARG A 27 5.68 14.07 -0.95
CA ARG A 27 7.11 14.39 -1.16
C ARG A 27 7.90 13.22 -1.76
N ARG A 28 7.41 11.99 -1.59
CA ARG A 28 8.09 10.75 -1.97
C ARG A 28 7.39 10.04 -3.12
N ASN A 29 6.06 10.09 -3.12
CA ASN A 29 5.21 9.51 -4.16
C ASN A 29 4.61 10.63 -5.03
N PRO A 30 4.71 10.56 -6.37
CA PRO A 30 4.23 11.60 -7.28
C PRO A 30 2.74 11.50 -7.63
N GLN A 31 2.07 10.39 -7.33
CA GLN A 31 0.65 10.19 -7.65
C GLN A 31 -0.23 11.27 -6.98
N ARG A 32 -1.28 11.72 -7.68
CA ARG A 32 -2.21 12.76 -7.20
C ARG A 32 -3.65 12.41 -7.51
N PHE A 33 -4.55 13.13 -6.85
CA PHE A 33 -6.00 13.06 -7.07
C PHE A 33 -6.51 11.61 -6.99
N GLU A 34 -7.20 11.13 -8.02
CA GLU A 34 -7.81 9.80 -8.08
C GLU A 34 -6.79 8.66 -7.99
N MET A 35 -5.51 8.93 -8.26
CA MET A 35 -4.45 7.94 -8.17
C MET A 35 -3.68 8.00 -6.84
N GLU A 36 -4.08 8.82 -5.88
CA GLU A 36 -3.51 8.82 -4.53
C GLU A 36 -4.21 7.78 -3.64
N GLN A 37 -3.55 6.64 -3.46
CA GLN A 37 -4.13 5.43 -2.85
C GLN A 37 -3.60 5.17 -1.43
N LEU A 38 -3.01 6.18 -0.79
CA LEU A 38 -2.66 6.19 0.63
C LEU A 38 -3.17 7.45 1.31
N THR A 39 -3.63 7.32 2.54
CA THR A 39 -4.02 8.44 3.41
C THR A 39 -2.88 8.80 4.36
N ALA A 40 -2.25 7.80 4.98
CA ALA A 40 -1.12 7.99 5.88
C ALA A 40 -0.25 6.72 5.98
N VAL A 41 0.97 6.90 6.49
CA VAL A 41 1.88 5.82 6.89
C VAL A 41 2.15 5.95 8.39
N VAL A 42 2.05 4.83 9.11
CA VAL A 42 2.12 4.75 10.57
C VAL A 42 3.35 3.97 11.06
N TYR A 43 4.00 3.25 10.17
CA TYR A 43 5.18 2.45 10.48
C TYR A 43 6.07 2.30 9.25
N ALA A 44 7.37 2.44 9.44
CA ALA A 44 8.38 2.10 8.46
C ALA A 44 9.69 1.81 9.20
N ASP A 45 10.22 0.60 9.04
CA ASP A 45 11.41 0.15 9.77
C ASP A 45 12.38 -0.61 8.86
N LEU A 46 13.66 -0.24 8.96
CA LEU A 46 14.72 -0.79 8.11
C LEU A 46 15.10 -2.22 8.50
N GLU A 47 15.12 -2.54 9.79
CA GLU A 47 15.54 -3.85 10.30
C GLU A 47 14.49 -4.91 9.94
N GLN A 48 13.21 -4.60 10.16
CA GLN A 48 12.07 -5.42 9.78
C GLN A 48 11.82 -5.43 8.27
N LYS A 49 12.42 -4.48 7.53
CA LYS A 49 12.21 -4.24 6.09
C LYS A 49 10.72 -4.13 5.76
N ALA A 50 9.99 -3.42 6.60
CA ALA A 50 8.53 -3.41 6.54
C ALA A 50 7.96 -2.01 6.75
N ALA A 51 6.77 -1.80 6.21
CA ALA A 51 6.00 -0.58 6.38
C ALA A 51 4.52 -0.90 6.54
N VAL A 52 3.81 -0.03 7.25
CA VAL A 52 2.36 -0.08 7.41
C VAL A 52 1.80 1.31 7.13
N GLY A 53 0.84 1.36 6.21
CA GLY A 53 0.04 2.54 5.95
C GLY A 53 -1.42 2.16 5.81
N TYR A 54 -2.25 3.15 5.53
CA TYR A 54 -3.66 2.89 5.29
C TYR A 54 -4.26 3.86 4.27
N LYS A 55 -5.39 3.44 3.70
CA LYS A 55 -6.28 4.25 2.88
C LYS A 55 -7.64 4.29 3.55
N ASP A 56 -8.07 5.48 3.92
CA ASP A 56 -9.46 5.73 4.30
C ASP A 56 -10.30 5.83 3.04
N VAL A 57 -11.29 4.94 2.92
CA VAL A 57 -12.15 4.86 1.74
C VAL A 57 -13.41 5.68 1.98
N SER A 58 -13.67 6.65 1.11
CA SER A 58 -14.80 7.56 1.25
C SER A 58 -15.86 7.37 0.17
N GLU A 59 -17.04 7.94 0.38
CA GLU A 59 -18.10 8.02 -0.64
C GLU A 59 -17.71 8.90 -1.84
N ALA A 60 -16.68 9.74 -1.70
CA ALA A 60 -16.21 10.65 -2.75
C ALA A 60 -15.21 10.01 -3.71
N GLU A 61 -14.87 8.74 -3.51
CA GLU A 61 -13.92 8.02 -4.38
C GLU A 61 -14.44 7.92 -5.83
N PHE A 62 -13.56 8.14 -6.80
CA PHE A 62 -13.96 8.25 -8.22
C PHE A 62 -14.67 7.01 -8.77
N TRP A 63 -14.38 5.85 -8.20
CA TRP A 63 -14.92 4.55 -8.60
C TRP A 63 -16.28 4.25 -7.97
N VAL A 64 -16.71 4.96 -6.92
CA VAL A 64 -17.98 4.70 -6.20
C VAL A 64 -19.17 4.75 -7.15
N ARG A 65 -19.20 5.72 -8.06
CA ARG A 65 -20.27 5.88 -9.05
C ARG A 65 -20.31 4.80 -10.13
N GLY A 66 -19.24 4.04 -10.31
CA GLY A 66 -19.04 3.13 -11.44
C GLY A 66 -18.76 1.68 -11.08
N HIS A 67 -18.36 1.39 -9.84
CA HIS A 67 -17.94 0.06 -9.40
C HIS A 67 -18.56 -0.29 -8.04
N MET A 68 -19.85 -0.62 -7.97
CA MET A 68 -20.85 -0.64 -9.05
C MET A 68 -22.06 0.21 -8.61
N PRO A 69 -22.86 0.76 -9.54
CA PRO A 69 -24.05 1.54 -9.16
C PRO A 69 -24.96 0.76 -8.19
N GLY A 70 -25.22 1.34 -7.00
CA GLY A 70 -26.01 0.72 -5.93
C GLY A 70 -25.26 -0.31 -5.05
N MET A 71 -24.01 -0.61 -5.36
CA MET A 71 -23.14 -1.53 -4.61
C MET A 71 -21.67 -1.12 -4.76
N PRO A 72 -21.22 -0.02 -4.13
CA PRO A 72 -19.86 0.45 -4.27
C PRO A 72 -18.88 -0.51 -3.57
N LEU A 73 -17.92 -1.02 -4.32
CA LEU A 73 -16.84 -1.89 -3.88
C LEU A 73 -15.52 -1.35 -4.43
N MET A 74 -14.49 -1.19 -3.61
CA MET A 74 -13.19 -0.77 -4.11
C MET A 74 -12.67 -1.82 -5.11
N PRO A 75 -12.30 -1.44 -6.34
CA PRO A 75 -11.67 -2.36 -7.27
C PRO A 75 -10.41 -2.99 -6.66
N GLY A 76 -10.28 -4.32 -6.74
CA GLY A 76 -9.12 -5.02 -6.17
C GLY A 76 -7.77 -4.52 -6.70
N VAL A 77 -7.74 -4.04 -7.94
CA VAL A 77 -6.56 -3.41 -8.54
C VAL A 77 -6.10 -2.14 -7.82
N LEU A 78 -7.01 -1.38 -7.20
CA LEU A 78 -6.63 -0.21 -6.39
C LEU A 78 -6.05 -0.61 -5.03
N MET A 79 -6.41 -1.78 -4.49
CA MET A 79 -5.76 -2.32 -3.29
C MET A 79 -4.31 -2.71 -3.61
N CYS A 80 -4.07 -3.29 -4.79
CA CYS A 80 -2.71 -3.56 -5.28
C CYS A 80 -1.92 -2.26 -5.50
N GLU A 81 -2.56 -1.22 -6.05
CA GLU A 81 -1.94 0.10 -6.21
C GLU A 81 -1.57 0.72 -4.86
N ALA A 82 -2.43 0.64 -3.85
CA ALA A 82 -2.12 1.08 -2.49
C ALA A 82 -0.87 0.35 -1.92
N ALA A 83 -0.76 -0.96 -2.14
CA ALA A 83 0.41 -1.74 -1.75
C ALA A 83 1.68 -1.34 -2.50
N ALA A 84 1.57 -1.06 -3.81
CA ALA A 84 2.68 -0.57 -4.61
C ALA A 84 3.15 0.82 -4.14
N GLN A 85 2.21 1.73 -3.83
CA GLN A 85 2.52 3.05 -3.31
C GLN A 85 3.16 2.99 -1.92
N LEU A 86 2.71 2.09 -1.03
CA LEU A 86 3.34 1.91 0.28
C LEU A 86 4.76 1.36 0.13
N THR A 87 4.96 0.42 -0.78
CA THR A 87 6.27 -0.15 -1.08
C THR A 87 7.21 0.93 -1.64
N SER A 88 6.73 1.75 -2.57
CA SER A 88 7.46 2.92 -3.09
C SER A 88 7.84 3.89 -1.98
N PHE A 89 6.87 4.27 -1.14
CA PHE A 89 7.10 5.16 -0.01
C PHE A 89 8.17 4.60 0.93
N ALA A 90 8.07 3.34 1.31
CA ALA A 90 9.04 2.69 2.20
C ALA A 90 10.44 2.64 1.59
N ALA A 91 10.55 2.33 0.29
CA ALA A 91 11.83 2.34 -0.41
C ALA A 91 12.48 3.73 -0.43
N HIS A 92 11.70 4.80 -0.56
CA HIS A 92 12.20 6.15 -0.48
C HIS A 92 12.51 6.60 0.95
N TRP A 93 11.62 6.30 1.91
CA TRP A 93 11.75 6.66 3.31
C TRP A 93 12.98 6.04 3.96
N LEU A 94 13.30 4.81 3.57
CA LEU A 94 14.45 4.05 4.07
C LEU A 94 15.69 4.20 3.17
N GLU A 95 15.68 5.15 2.22
CA GLU A 95 16.79 5.48 1.32
C GLU A 95 17.31 4.31 0.46
N LEU A 96 16.42 3.39 0.10
CA LEU A 96 16.76 2.16 -0.64
C LEU A 96 16.93 2.39 -2.16
N MET A 97 16.35 3.49 -2.66
CA MET A 97 16.31 3.84 -4.09
C MET A 97 16.49 5.35 -4.31
N PRO A 98 17.68 5.91 -3.96
CA PRO A 98 17.90 7.34 -4.07
C PRO A 98 17.82 7.81 -5.54
N GLY A 99 17.05 8.88 -5.79
CA GLY A 99 16.96 9.52 -7.10
C GLY A 99 16.13 8.78 -8.16
N THR A 100 15.35 7.76 -7.78
CA THR A 100 14.51 6.99 -8.71
C THR A 100 13.14 6.71 -8.11
N LEU A 101 12.07 6.70 -8.90
CA LEU A 101 10.75 6.24 -8.45
C LEU A 101 10.63 4.73 -8.57
N LEU A 102 9.77 4.12 -7.77
CA LEU A 102 9.41 2.72 -7.95
C LEU A 102 8.26 2.62 -8.96
N GLY A 103 8.55 2.09 -10.15
CA GLY A 103 7.55 1.73 -11.15
C GLY A 103 7.07 0.30 -10.94
N LEU A 104 5.75 0.10 -10.99
CA LEU A 104 5.16 -1.23 -10.90
C LEU A 104 5.56 -2.08 -12.11
N ALA A 105 6.37 -3.11 -11.87
CA ALA A 105 6.86 -4.04 -12.91
C ALA A 105 6.07 -5.35 -12.94
N GLY A 106 5.40 -5.71 -11.85
CA GLY A 106 4.57 -6.90 -11.80
C GLY A 106 3.89 -7.09 -10.46
N ILE A 107 2.88 -7.97 -10.46
CA ILE A 107 2.22 -8.43 -9.24
C ILE A 107 2.08 -9.95 -9.33
N GLU A 108 2.35 -10.66 -8.24
CA GLU A 108 2.36 -12.12 -8.20
C GLU A 108 1.51 -12.66 -7.06
N SER A 109 0.94 -13.86 -7.28
CA SER A 109 0.21 -14.62 -6.26
C SER A 109 -0.91 -13.84 -5.57
N VAL A 110 -1.56 -12.91 -6.29
CA VAL A 110 -2.60 -12.06 -5.73
C VAL A 110 -3.84 -12.87 -5.41
N LYS A 111 -4.38 -12.69 -4.19
CA LYS A 111 -5.68 -13.24 -3.80
C LYS A 111 -6.54 -12.14 -3.16
N PHE A 112 -7.79 -12.07 -3.60
CA PHE A 112 -8.82 -11.23 -2.98
C PHE A 112 -9.74 -12.14 -2.18
N ARG A 113 -9.87 -11.85 -0.89
CA ARG A 113 -10.57 -12.67 0.11
C ARG A 113 -11.84 -12.01 0.64
N GLY A 114 -12.00 -10.71 0.38
CA GLY A 114 -13.18 -9.95 0.76
C GLY A 114 -13.32 -8.68 -0.07
N SER A 115 -14.18 -7.78 0.39
CA SER A 115 -14.43 -6.49 -0.23
C SER A 115 -14.05 -5.34 0.69
N VAL A 116 -13.68 -4.21 0.10
CA VAL A 116 -13.55 -2.91 0.79
C VAL A 116 -14.63 -1.98 0.24
N ARG A 117 -15.25 -1.17 1.10
CA ARG A 117 -16.37 -0.29 0.80
C ARG A 117 -16.11 1.14 1.31
N PRO A 118 -16.85 2.15 0.84
CA PRO A 118 -16.91 3.44 1.52
C PRO A 118 -17.17 3.30 3.02
N GLY A 119 -16.39 4.02 3.84
CA GLY A 119 -16.38 3.93 5.30
C GLY A 119 -15.30 3.00 5.87
N ASP A 120 -14.75 2.09 5.07
CA ASP A 120 -13.69 1.20 5.53
C ASP A 120 -12.33 1.92 5.57
N ARG A 121 -11.49 1.53 6.53
CA ARG A 121 -10.05 1.77 6.50
C ARG A 121 -9.36 0.51 5.98
N LEU A 122 -8.76 0.61 4.79
CA LEU A 122 -7.89 -0.42 4.26
C LEU A 122 -6.48 -0.21 4.84
N ILE A 123 -6.11 -1.02 5.83
CA ILE A 123 -4.75 -1.10 6.35
C ILE A 123 -3.92 -1.93 5.37
N VAL A 124 -2.76 -1.43 4.98
CA VAL A 124 -1.84 -2.11 4.07
C VAL A 124 -0.54 -2.34 4.83
N GLN A 125 -0.16 -3.60 4.95
CA GLN A 125 1.17 -3.99 5.42
C GLN A 125 2.01 -4.41 4.22
N ALA A 126 3.26 -3.97 4.16
CA ALA A 126 4.22 -4.38 3.14
C ALA A 126 5.53 -4.82 3.80
N LYS A 127 6.08 -5.94 3.36
CA LYS A 127 7.38 -6.47 3.81
C LYS A 127 8.26 -6.79 2.61
N MET A 128 9.41 -6.15 2.51
CA MET A 128 10.35 -6.33 1.41
C MET A 128 11.04 -7.68 1.54
N VAL A 129 10.80 -8.56 0.57
CA VAL A 129 11.39 -9.92 0.51
C VAL A 129 12.62 -9.97 -0.39
N HIS A 130 12.69 -9.05 -1.35
CA HIS A 130 13.84 -8.92 -2.22
C HIS A 130 14.14 -7.45 -2.48
N TRP A 131 15.41 -7.08 -2.33
CA TRP A 131 15.87 -5.76 -2.73
C TRP A 131 17.26 -5.89 -3.33
N ARG A 132 17.34 -5.55 -4.62
CA ARG A 132 18.57 -5.40 -5.39
C ARG A 132 18.49 -4.09 -6.15
N ARG A 133 19.62 -3.64 -6.68
CA ARG A 133 19.75 -2.37 -7.44
C ARG A 133 18.66 -2.15 -8.49
N MET A 134 18.15 -3.20 -9.12
CA MET A 134 17.19 -3.11 -10.22
C MET A 134 15.79 -3.65 -9.91
N LEU A 135 15.55 -4.20 -8.71
CA LEU A 135 14.28 -4.84 -8.37
C LEU A 135 14.01 -4.78 -6.86
N ILE A 136 12.83 -4.30 -6.50
CA ILE A 136 12.23 -4.47 -5.19
C ILE A 136 11.04 -5.41 -5.32
N SER A 137 10.96 -6.41 -4.45
CA SER A 137 9.78 -7.25 -4.27
C SER A 137 9.31 -7.14 -2.84
N ALA A 138 8.03 -6.86 -2.63
CA ALA A 138 7.41 -6.79 -1.32
C ALA A 138 6.17 -7.68 -1.26
N GLU A 139 6.10 -8.54 -0.25
CA GLU A 139 4.84 -9.16 0.15
C GLU A 139 3.93 -8.09 0.73
N PHE A 140 2.63 -8.18 0.45
CA PHE A 140 1.64 -7.27 1.02
C PHE A 140 0.43 -8.02 1.57
N LEU A 141 -0.19 -7.41 2.58
CA LEU A 141 -1.53 -7.73 3.08
C LEU A 141 -2.37 -6.45 3.10
N GLY A 142 -3.61 -6.54 2.61
CA GLY A 142 -4.65 -5.56 2.84
C GLY A 142 -5.65 -6.09 3.87
N ILE A 143 -5.96 -5.28 4.88
CA ILE A 143 -6.73 -5.67 6.07
C ILE A 143 -7.83 -4.63 6.29
N VAL A 144 -9.03 -5.10 6.64
CA VAL A 144 -10.14 -4.25 7.13
C VAL A 144 -10.65 -4.87 8.43
N GLY A 145 -10.66 -4.09 9.51
CA GLY A 145 -10.86 -4.62 10.87
C GLY A 145 -9.80 -5.67 11.19
N GLU A 146 -10.24 -6.89 11.48
CA GLU A 146 -9.36 -8.04 11.78
C GLU A 146 -9.18 -9.00 10.58
N SER A 147 -9.83 -8.71 9.45
CA SER A 147 -9.87 -9.62 8.30
C SER A 147 -8.85 -9.25 7.22
N VAL A 148 -8.06 -10.23 6.78
CA VAL A 148 -7.23 -10.08 5.58
C VAL A 148 -8.14 -10.12 4.34
N ILE A 149 -8.19 -9.00 3.63
CA ILE A 149 -9.05 -8.77 2.46
C ILE A 149 -8.30 -9.02 1.15
N CYS A 150 -7.01 -8.71 1.07
CA CYS A 150 -6.19 -9.02 -0.08
C CYS A 150 -4.74 -9.32 0.31
N GLU A 151 -4.02 -9.99 -0.57
CA GLU A 151 -2.62 -10.36 -0.37
C GLU A 151 -1.92 -10.61 -1.70
N GLY A 152 -0.61 -10.54 -1.71
CA GLY A 152 0.22 -10.90 -2.86
C GLY A 152 1.64 -10.39 -2.73
N ILE A 153 2.34 -10.35 -3.85
CA ILE A 153 3.68 -9.74 -3.97
C ILE A 153 3.61 -8.64 -5.03
N VAL A 154 4.06 -7.44 -4.68
CA VAL A 154 4.33 -6.37 -5.64
C VAL A 154 5.81 -6.40 -6.03
N LYS A 155 6.07 -6.19 -7.32
CA LYS A 155 7.42 -6.03 -7.87
C LYS A 155 7.58 -4.66 -8.48
N GLY A 156 8.61 -3.95 -8.04
CA GLY A 156 8.96 -2.61 -8.47
C GLY A 156 10.33 -2.55 -9.12
N VAL A 157 10.47 -1.74 -10.16
CA VAL A 157 11.77 -1.40 -10.77
C VAL A 157 12.03 0.11 -10.64
N PRO A 158 13.29 0.53 -10.55
CA PRO A 158 13.63 1.95 -10.59
C PRO A 158 13.23 2.58 -11.93
N LEU A 159 12.34 3.57 -11.89
CA LEU A 159 12.09 4.51 -12.96
C LEU A 159 12.94 5.75 -12.73
N ARG A 160 13.64 6.19 -13.77
CA ARG A 160 14.28 7.50 -13.76
C ARG A 160 13.18 8.55 -13.86
N VAL A 161 13.21 9.50 -12.94
CA VAL A 161 12.47 10.74 -13.12
C VAL A 161 13.43 11.63 -13.87
N ASP A 162 13.24 11.77 -15.18
CA ASP A 162 13.93 12.82 -15.90
C ASP A 162 13.41 14.15 -15.33
N GLY A 163 14.33 14.95 -14.80
CA GLY A 163 14.06 16.26 -14.19
C GLY A 163 13.71 17.32 -15.21
#